data_AF-A0A524ICH5-F1
#
_entry.id   AF-A0A524ICH5-F1
#
_cell.length_a   1.000
_cell.length_b   1.000
_cell.length_c   1.000
_cell.angle_alpha   90.00
_cell.angle_beta   90.00
_cell.angle_gamma   90.00
#
_symmetry.space_group_name_H-M   'P 1'
#
loop_
_entity.id
_entity.type
_entity.pdbx_description
1 polymer ?
#
loop_
_entity_poly.entity_id
_entity_poly.type
_entity_poly.pdbx_seq_one_letter_code
_entity_poly.pdbx_strand_id
1 'polypeptide(L)'
;MAVSAVVSGAVHWRTAKLNDEILAVKPEFCIERARSVTRSYRETEAEPMIVRRAMSLAKALREMTIFIQRDQLIAGTQAGKLRAAPLFPETEAEYLEKEIDLFAKREQDRLLVPPEVKRELLSEILPYWKHRTVKEIALAAMPAKTRRAVQLEHQIFSVDIHLTGSIGHVLVDYDKVMAGG
;
A
#
# COMPACT_ATOMS: atom_id res chain seq x y z
N MET A 1 3.92 -27.45 35.38
CA MET A 1 3.10 -26.86 34.30
C MET A 1 2.26 -25.75 34.91
N ALA A 2 2.61 -24.49 34.68
CA ALA A 2 1.77 -23.37 35.10
C ALA A 2 0.85 -23.02 33.95
N VAL A 3 -0.42 -23.40 34.07
CA VAL A 3 -1.48 -22.89 33.19
C VAL A 3 -1.63 -21.42 33.56
N SER A 4 -1.04 -20.54 32.74
CA SER A 4 -1.22 -19.11 32.86
C SER A 4 -2.72 -18.82 32.76
N ALA A 5 -3.30 -18.27 33.82
CA ALA A 5 -4.66 -17.76 33.79
C ALA A 5 -4.75 -16.77 32.64
N VAL A 6 -5.61 -17.06 31.65
CA VAL A 6 -6.04 -16.07 30.69
C VAL A 6 -6.82 -15.05 31.50
N VAL A 7 -6.19 -13.92 31.79
CA VAL A 7 -6.88 -12.78 32.39
C VAL A 7 -7.93 -12.35 31.36
N SER A 8 -9.18 -12.74 31.55
CA SER A 8 -10.33 -12.10 30.91
C SER A 8 -10.50 -10.72 31.56
N GLY A 9 -9.49 -9.87 31.40
CA GLY A 9 -9.46 -8.52 31.94
C GLY A 9 -10.22 -7.59 31.02
N ALA A 10 -10.95 -6.65 31.61
CA ALA A 10 -11.50 -5.52 30.88
C ALA A 10 -10.42 -4.87 30.01
N VAL A 11 -10.76 -4.57 28.75
CA VAL A 11 -9.85 -3.85 27.83
C VAL A 11 -9.43 -2.53 28.50
N HIS A 12 -8.13 -2.27 28.58
CA HIS A 12 -7.62 -1.04 29.18
C HIS A 12 -8.21 0.19 28.48
N TRP A 13 -8.57 1.24 29.22
CA TRP A 13 -9.30 2.41 28.70
C TRP A 13 -8.66 3.00 27.44
N ARG A 14 -7.32 3.04 27.40
CA ARG A 14 -6.52 3.52 26.26
C ARG A 14 -6.76 2.70 25.00
N THR A 15 -6.76 1.38 25.12
CA THR A 15 -6.98 0.45 24.01
C THR A 15 -8.42 0.57 23.51
N ALA A 16 -9.39 0.64 24.43
CA ALA A 16 -10.79 0.85 24.06
C ALA A 16 -10.98 2.17 23.28
N LYS A 17 -10.43 3.27 23.81
CA LYS A 17 -10.45 4.58 23.15
C LYS A 17 -9.82 4.55 21.74
N LEU A 18 -8.61 3.99 21.60
CA LEU A 18 -7.92 3.93 20.30
C LEU A 18 -8.66 3.05 19.28
N ASN A 19 -9.30 1.97 19.75
CA ASN A 19 -10.16 1.12 18.91
C ASN A 19 -11.41 1.88 18.43
N ASP A 20 -12.07 2.63 19.31
CA ASP A 20 -13.24 3.43 18.94
C ASP A 20 -12.85 4.53 17.93
N GLU A 21 -11.70 5.20 18.14
CA GLU A 21 -11.17 6.21 17.22
C GLU A 21 -10.89 5.65 15.82
N ILE A 22 -10.23 4.49 15.69
CA ILE A 22 -9.97 3.90 14.36
C ILE A 22 -11.25 3.41 13.68
N LEU A 23 -12.20 2.83 14.43
CA LEU A 23 -13.46 2.34 13.89
C LEU A 23 -14.38 3.48 13.42
N ALA A 24 -14.32 4.64 14.07
CA ALA A 24 -15.09 5.83 13.69
C ALA A 24 -14.60 6.49 12.37
N VAL A 25 -13.34 6.27 11.98
CA VAL A 25 -12.80 6.87 10.75
C VAL A 25 -13.33 6.15 9.51
N LYS A 26 -13.82 6.92 8.54
CA LYS A 26 -14.08 6.45 7.17
C LYS A 26 -12.75 6.40 6.41
N PRO A 27 -12.28 5.22 5.97
CA PRO A 27 -11.04 5.11 5.22
C PRO A 27 -11.04 5.95 3.95
N GLU A 28 -9.90 6.54 3.61
CA GLU A 28 -9.73 7.34 2.40
C GLU A 28 -8.35 7.13 1.77
N PHE A 29 -8.20 7.54 0.51
CA PHE A 29 -6.91 7.50 -0.18
C PHE A 29 -5.90 8.51 0.38
N CYS A 30 -4.66 8.06 0.56
CA CYS A 30 -3.50 8.91 0.82
C CYS A 30 -2.48 8.76 -0.33
N ILE A 31 -2.26 9.85 -1.06
CA ILE A 31 -1.35 9.85 -2.23
C ILE A 31 0.06 10.32 -1.93
N GLU A 32 0.41 10.66 -0.68
CA GLU A 32 1.74 11.16 -0.34
C GLU A 32 2.85 10.19 -0.76
N ARG A 33 2.70 8.91 -0.41
CA ARG A 33 3.62 7.85 -0.85
C ARG A 33 3.69 7.77 -2.38
N ALA A 34 2.55 7.72 -3.06
CA ALA A 34 2.50 7.60 -4.51
C ALA A 34 3.19 8.79 -5.20
N ARG A 35 3.02 10.00 -4.67
CA ARG A 35 3.71 11.22 -5.13
C ARG A 35 5.23 11.09 -4.96
N SER A 36 5.70 10.75 -3.74
CA SER A 36 7.13 10.61 -3.45
C SER A 36 7.79 9.53 -4.29
N VAL A 37 7.17 8.35 -4.39
CA VAL A 37 7.69 7.21 -5.16
C VAL A 37 7.74 7.54 -6.65
N THR A 38 6.69 8.15 -7.20
CA THR A 38 6.67 8.56 -8.62
C THR A 38 7.76 9.57 -8.94
N ARG A 39 7.96 10.58 -8.08
CA ARG A 39 9.06 11.54 -8.23
C ARG A 39 10.42 10.86 -8.19
N SER A 40 10.65 10.00 -7.18
CA SER A 40 11.91 9.27 -7.09
C SER A 40 12.16 8.39 -8.32
N TYR A 41 11.13 7.73 -8.85
CA TYR A 41 11.29 6.87 -10.02
C TYR A 41 11.62 7.65 -11.29
N ARG A 42 11.07 8.87 -11.46
CA ARG A 42 11.42 9.80 -12.54
C ARG A 42 12.85 10.29 -12.45
N GLU A 43 13.32 10.59 -11.24
CA GLU A 43 14.67 11.09 -10.98
C GLU A 43 15.76 10.01 -11.16
N THR A 44 15.39 8.74 -11.16
CA THR A 44 16.34 7.61 -11.07
C THR A 44 16.21 6.62 -12.24
N GLU A 45 15.70 7.03 -13.40
CA GLU A 45 15.44 6.10 -14.52
C GLU A 45 16.70 5.37 -15.05
N ALA A 46 17.87 6.02 -14.93
CA ALA A 46 19.15 5.44 -15.35
C ALA A 46 19.74 4.47 -14.31
N GLU A 47 19.18 4.39 -13.11
CA GLU A 47 19.71 3.59 -12.02
C GLU A 47 19.20 2.14 -12.04
N PRO A 48 19.97 1.18 -11.50
CA PRO A 48 19.48 -0.19 -11.29
C PRO A 48 18.22 -0.21 -10.41
N MET A 49 17.28 -1.12 -10.70
CA MET A 49 15.97 -1.18 -10.01
C MET A 49 16.07 -1.26 -8.47
N ILE A 50 17.09 -1.94 -7.93
CA ILE A 50 17.31 -2.01 -6.49
C ILE A 50 17.62 -0.64 -5.88
N VAL A 51 18.42 0.18 -6.57
CA VAL A 51 18.75 1.54 -6.17
C VAL A 51 17.52 2.43 -6.27
N ARG A 52 16.75 2.32 -7.37
CA ARG A 52 15.49 3.05 -7.56
C ARG A 52 14.51 2.82 -6.41
N ARG A 53 14.33 1.57 -5.98
CA ARG A 53 13.47 1.20 -4.84
C ARG A 53 14.00 1.70 -3.50
N ALA A 54 15.31 1.62 -3.28
CA ALA A 54 15.92 2.15 -2.06
C ALA A 54 15.74 3.68 -1.96
N MET A 55 15.96 4.40 -3.07
CA MET A 55 15.76 5.84 -3.14
C MET A 55 14.29 6.24 -3.00
N SER A 56 13.37 5.49 -3.58
CA SER A 56 11.94 5.79 -3.47
C SER A 56 11.42 5.60 -2.04
N LEU A 57 11.87 4.55 -1.34
CA LEU A 57 11.58 4.35 0.08
C LEU A 57 12.16 5.51 0.91
N ALA A 58 13.44 5.85 0.71
CA ALA A 58 14.08 6.94 1.44
C ALA A 58 13.38 8.29 1.19
N LYS A 59 12.93 8.56 -0.04
CA LYS A 59 12.20 9.78 -0.38
C LYS A 59 10.82 9.81 0.28
N ALA A 60 10.07 8.71 0.22
CA ALA A 60 8.78 8.60 0.90
C ALA A 60 8.90 8.82 2.40
N LEU A 61 9.87 8.18 3.08
CA LEU A 61 10.10 8.34 4.52
C LEU A 61 10.49 9.76 4.93
N ARG A 62 11.12 10.55 4.04
CA ARG A 62 11.51 11.94 4.31
C ARG A 62 10.37 12.95 4.08
N GLU A 63 9.42 12.63 3.21
CA GLU A 63 8.42 13.57 2.72
C GLU A 63 7.02 13.31 3.27
N MET A 64 6.72 12.07 3.67
CA MET A 64 5.41 11.70 4.18
C MET A 64 5.13 12.36 5.54
N THR A 65 3.88 12.73 5.74
CA THR A 65 3.37 13.27 7.00
C THR A 65 3.49 12.22 8.10
N ILE A 66 4.14 12.59 9.19
CA ILE A 66 4.26 11.79 10.41
C ILE A 66 3.41 12.44 11.49
N PHE A 67 2.60 11.64 12.18
CA PHE A 67 1.88 12.08 13.35
C PHE A 67 1.86 10.98 14.41
N ILE A 68 1.75 11.37 15.67
CA ILE A 68 1.55 10.45 16.79
C ILE A 68 0.16 10.75 17.34
N GLN A 69 -0.71 9.74 17.34
CA GLN A 69 -2.05 9.88 17.90
C GLN A 69 -1.96 10.18 19.40
N ARG A 70 -2.88 11.00 19.90
CA ARG A 70 -2.99 11.23 21.34
C ARG A 70 -3.21 9.88 22.03
N ASP A 71 -2.48 9.66 23.13
CA ASP A 71 -2.53 8.44 23.94
C ASP A 71 -1.88 7.19 23.31
N GLN A 72 -1.29 7.28 22.12
CA GLN A 72 -0.57 6.19 21.47
C GLN A 72 0.82 6.00 22.09
N LEU A 73 1.19 4.75 22.37
CA LEU A 73 2.49 4.41 22.99
C LEU A 73 3.54 4.01 21.95
N ILE A 74 3.10 3.57 20.77
CA ILE A 74 3.96 3.12 19.68
C ILE A 74 3.94 4.17 18.58
N ALA A 75 5.10 4.74 18.25
CA ALA A 75 5.23 5.69 17.15
C ALA A 75 5.33 4.96 15.80
N GLY A 76 4.61 5.48 14.80
CA GLY A 76 4.63 4.97 13.44
C GLY A 76 3.26 5.02 12.80
N THR A 77 3.20 5.55 11.58
CA THR A 77 1.97 5.63 10.78
C THR A 77 2.27 5.21 9.34
N GLN A 78 1.29 4.57 8.68
CA GLN A 78 1.46 4.08 7.31
C GLN A 78 1.14 5.16 6.25
N ALA A 79 0.39 6.19 6.63
CA ALA A 79 -0.12 7.25 5.78
C ALA A 79 -0.25 8.55 6.59
N GLY A 80 -0.54 9.66 5.91
CA GLY A 80 -0.65 10.98 6.55
C GLY A 80 -1.88 11.19 7.44
N LYS A 81 -2.81 10.22 7.50
CA LYS A 81 -4.01 10.27 8.37
C LYS A 81 -4.34 8.89 8.92
N LEU A 82 -5.08 8.85 10.03
CA LEU A 82 -5.57 7.60 10.62
C LEU A 82 -6.42 6.84 9.61
N ARG A 83 -6.14 5.54 9.44
CA ARG A 83 -6.89 4.63 8.57
C ARG A 83 -6.97 5.05 7.09
N ALA A 84 -6.09 5.95 6.65
CA ALA A 84 -5.94 6.25 5.23
C ALA A 84 -5.09 5.18 4.53
N ALA A 85 -5.47 4.83 3.31
CA ALA A 85 -4.79 3.83 2.50
C ALA A 85 -3.70 4.50 1.64
N PRO A 86 -2.40 4.21 1.88
CA PRO A 86 -1.36 4.64 0.95
C PRO A 86 -1.46 3.86 -0.36
N LEU A 87 -1.13 4.50 -1.48
CA LEU A 87 -1.25 3.89 -2.81
C LEU A 87 0.09 3.41 -3.38
N PHE A 88 0.06 2.31 -4.12
CA PHE A 88 1.24 1.64 -4.68
C PHE A 88 1.21 1.63 -6.21
N PRO A 89 1.44 2.78 -6.88
CA PRO A 89 1.22 2.88 -8.31
C PRO A 89 2.17 1.99 -9.15
N GLU A 90 3.30 1.53 -8.59
CA GLU A 90 4.17 0.55 -9.24
C GLU A 90 3.51 -0.82 -9.48
N THR A 91 2.45 -1.16 -8.75
CA THR A 91 1.72 -2.43 -8.84
C THR A 91 0.25 -2.22 -9.17
N GLU A 92 -0.33 -1.10 -8.75
CA GLU A 92 -1.78 -0.88 -8.74
C GLU A 92 -2.27 0.12 -9.80
N ALA A 93 -1.38 0.77 -10.57
CA ALA A 93 -1.77 1.92 -11.40
C ALA A 93 -2.93 1.64 -12.38
N GLU A 94 -2.89 0.49 -13.08
CA GLU A 94 -3.94 0.10 -14.02
C GLU A 94 -5.30 -0.08 -13.33
N TYR A 95 -5.29 -0.70 -12.15
CA TYR A 95 -6.49 -0.94 -11.34
C TYR A 95 -7.04 0.35 -10.76
N LEU A 96 -6.17 1.22 -10.24
CA LEU A 96 -6.53 2.53 -9.72
C LEU A 96 -7.20 3.38 -10.81
N GLU A 97 -6.65 3.42 -12.02
CA GLU A 97 -7.23 4.20 -13.13
C GLU A 97 -8.64 3.73 -13.51
N LYS A 98 -8.84 2.41 -13.62
CA LYS A 98 -10.12 1.82 -14.04
C LYS A 98 -11.22 1.92 -12.98
N GLU A 99 -10.85 1.79 -11.70
CA GLU A 99 -11.82 1.60 -10.63
C GLU A 99 -11.95 2.78 -9.67
N ILE A 100 -11.26 3.89 -9.93
CA ILE A 100 -11.25 5.06 -9.02
C ILE A 100 -12.65 5.53 -8.60
N ASP A 101 -13.63 5.46 -9.50
CA ASP A 101 -15.02 5.86 -9.26
C ASP A 101 -15.88 4.81 -8.55
N LEU A 102 -15.35 3.61 -8.40
CA LEU A 102 -16.01 2.48 -7.75
C LEU A 102 -15.68 2.41 -6.26
N PHE A 103 -14.49 2.82 -5.82
CA PHE A 103 -14.02 2.67 -4.42
C PHE A 103 -15.00 3.23 -3.39
N ALA A 104 -15.57 4.42 -3.63
CA ALA A 104 -16.53 5.03 -2.72
C ALA A 104 -17.91 4.36 -2.72
N LYS A 105 -18.20 3.52 -3.72
CA LYS A 105 -19.47 2.82 -3.94
C LYS A 105 -19.43 1.35 -3.53
N ARG A 106 -18.24 0.79 -3.24
CA ARG A 106 -18.12 -0.61 -2.87
C ARG A 106 -18.91 -0.92 -1.59
N GLU A 107 -19.45 -2.12 -1.56
CA GLU A 107 -20.11 -2.68 -0.37
C GLU A 107 -19.07 -3.04 0.69
N GLN A 108 -17.97 -3.66 0.26
CA GLN A 108 -16.83 -4.04 1.09
C GLN A 108 -15.61 -3.19 0.72
N ASP A 109 -14.72 -2.97 1.69
CA ASP A 109 -13.47 -2.20 1.51
C ASP A 109 -13.69 -0.84 0.83
N ARG A 110 -14.75 -0.15 1.26
CA ARG A 110 -15.06 1.20 0.79
C ARG A 110 -13.96 2.17 1.20
N LEU A 111 -13.39 2.85 0.22
CA LEU A 111 -12.39 3.90 0.39
C LEU A 111 -12.93 5.20 -0.23
N LEU A 112 -12.94 6.28 0.55
CA LEU A 112 -13.25 7.60 0.03
C LEU A 112 -12.11 8.08 -0.87
N VAL A 113 -12.46 8.74 -1.96
CA VAL A 113 -11.50 9.33 -2.89
C VAL A 113 -11.77 10.84 -2.94
N PRO A 114 -11.02 11.65 -2.18
CA PRO A 114 -11.18 13.11 -2.22
C PRO A 114 -10.99 13.64 -3.66
N PRO A 115 -11.78 14.63 -4.13
CA PRO A 115 -11.72 15.09 -5.52
C PRO A 115 -10.35 15.59 -5.97
N GLU A 116 -9.63 16.29 -5.10
CA GLU A 116 -8.28 16.78 -5.33
C GLU A 116 -7.27 15.63 -5.44
N VAL A 117 -7.44 14.60 -4.61
CA VAL A 117 -6.64 13.38 -4.64
C VAL A 117 -6.88 12.61 -5.94
N LYS A 118 -8.16 12.47 -6.33
CA LYS A 118 -8.55 11.85 -7.61
C LYS A 118 -7.90 12.56 -8.79
N ARG A 119 -8.03 13.90 -8.84
CA ARG A 119 -7.49 14.72 -9.93
C ARG A 119 -5.99 14.50 -10.05
N GLU A 120 -5.24 14.72 -8.98
CA GLU A 120 -3.77 14.59 -9.00
C GLU A 120 -3.32 13.17 -9.34
N LEU A 121 -3.98 12.15 -8.79
CA LEU A 121 -3.68 10.76 -9.08
C LEU A 121 -3.80 10.47 -10.59
N LEU A 122 -4.90 10.89 -11.22
CA LEU A 122 -5.15 10.66 -12.65
C LEU A 122 -4.29 11.53 -13.58
N SER A 123 -4.04 12.80 -13.22
CA SER A 123 -3.34 13.73 -14.10
C SER A 123 -1.81 13.70 -13.96
N GLU A 124 -1.29 13.42 -12.77
CA GLU A 124 0.13 13.60 -12.46
C GLU A 124 0.86 12.31 -12.11
N ILE A 125 0.19 11.35 -11.46
CA ILE A 125 0.83 10.14 -10.93
C ILE A 125 0.71 8.98 -11.90
N LEU A 126 -0.51 8.49 -12.15
CA LEU A 126 -0.78 7.29 -12.93
C LEU A 126 -0.23 7.32 -14.37
N PRO A 127 -0.22 8.45 -15.10
CA PRO A 127 0.33 8.49 -16.45
C PRO A 127 1.80 8.07 -16.54
N TYR A 128 2.60 8.30 -15.49
CA TYR A 128 3.99 7.86 -15.46
C TYR A 128 4.12 6.34 -15.41
N TRP A 129 3.21 5.67 -14.70
CA TRP A 129 3.28 4.23 -14.42
C TRP A 129 2.75 3.36 -15.54
N LYS A 130 2.09 3.96 -16.54
CA LYS A 130 1.67 3.27 -17.75
C LYS A 130 2.87 2.59 -18.42
N HIS A 131 2.76 1.30 -18.66
CA HIS A 131 3.80 0.43 -19.22
C HIS A 131 5.02 0.19 -18.31
N ARG A 132 4.89 0.51 -17.02
CA ARG A 132 5.97 0.40 -16.02
C ARG A 132 5.58 -0.39 -14.79
N THR A 133 4.34 -0.88 -14.72
CA THR A 133 3.88 -1.67 -13.59
C THR A 133 4.50 -3.06 -13.58
N VAL A 134 4.54 -3.68 -12.39
CA VAL A 134 4.97 -5.08 -12.23
C VAL A 134 4.18 -6.00 -13.16
N LYS A 135 2.86 -5.83 -13.24
CA LYS A 135 1.98 -6.60 -14.13
C LYS A 135 2.39 -6.49 -15.59
N GLU A 136 2.57 -5.29 -16.10
CA GLU A 136 2.92 -5.08 -17.51
C GLU A 136 4.28 -5.68 -17.86
N ILE A 137 5.28 -5.49 -16.98
CA ILE A 137 6.62 -6.08 -17.15
C ILE A 137 6.54 -7.61 -17.13
N ALA A 138 5.83 -8.19 -16.16
CA ALA A 138 5.69 -9.63 -16.04
C ALA A 138 4.96 -10.23 -17.25
N LEU A 139 3.85 -9.63 -17.68
CA LEU A 139 3.12 -10.07 -18.86
C LEU A 139 4.02 -10.00 -20.11
N ALA A 140 4.77 -8.91 -20.31
CA ALA A 140 5.68 -8.77 -21.44
C ALA A 140 6.78 -9.85 -21.47
N ALA A 141 7.26 -10.31 -20.31
CA ALA A 141 8.24 -11.38 -20.19
C ALA A 141 7.66 -12.80 -20.34
N MET A 142 6.35 -12.99 -20.14
CA MET A 142 5.73 -14.32 -20.21
C MET A 142 5.69 -14.87 -21.65
N PRO A 143 5.91 -16.19 -21.84
CA PRO A 143 5.64 -16.86 -23.11
C PRO A 143 4.18 -16.68 -23.54
N ALA A 144 3.94 -16.60 -24.86
CA ALA A 144 2.62 -16.27 -25.41
C ALA A 144 1.49 -17.17 -24.89
N LYS A 145 1.73 -18.48 -24.76
CA LYS A 145 0.75 -19.44 -24.24
C LYS A 145 0.37 -19.13 -22.79
N THR A 146 1.36 -18.86 -21.93
CA THR A 146 1.15 -18.54 -20.52
C THR A 146 0.47 -17.18 -20.37
N ARG A 147 0.92 -16.16 -21.11
CA ARG A 147 0.31 -14.83 -21.14
C ARG A 147 -1.18 -14.91 -21.49
N ARG A 148 -1.54 -15.67 -22.52
CA ARG A 148 -2.94 -15.88 -22.91
C ARG A 148 -3.77 -16.52 -21.78
N ALA A 149 -3.21 -17.49 -21.06
CA ALA A 149 -3.91 -18.16 -19.97
C ALA A 149 -4.20 -17.22 -18.79
N VAL A 150 -3.22 -16.40 -18.39
CA VAL A 150 -3.37 -15.44 -17.27
C VAL A 150 -4.16 -14.18 -17.63
N GLN A 151 -4.58 -14.03 -18.89
CA GLN A 151 -5.40 -12.93 -19.39
C GLN A 151 -6.80 -13.40 -19.83
N LEU A 152 -7.17 -14.65 -19.57
CA LEU A 152 -8.55 -15.08 -19.77
C LEU A 152 -9.48 -14.24 -18.89
N GLU A 153 -10.63 -13.86 -19.43
CA GLU A 153 -11.66 -13.12 -18.71
C GLU A 153 -12.25 -13.95 -17.55
N HIS A 154 -12.45 -15.25 -17.80
CA HIS A 154 -12.96 -16.20 -16.80
C HIS A 154 -11.87 -17.23 -16.49
N GLN A 155 -11.16 -17.00 -15.40
CA GLN A 155 -10.06 -17.86 -14.95
C GLN A 155 -10.55 -18.88 -13.92
N ILE A 156 -10.18 -20.15 -14.10
CA ILE A 156 -10.30 -21.17 -13.04
C ILE A 156 -9.14 -21.04 -12.04
N PHE A 157 -7.94 -20.70 -12.53
CA PHE A 157 -6.76 -20.44 -11.73
C PHE A 157 -6.26 -19.03 -12.05
N SER A 158 -6.22 -18.16 -11.02
CA SER A 158 -5.72 -16.80 -11.15
C SER A 158 -4.43 -16.62 -10.36
N VAL A 159 -3.46 -15.96 -10.99
CA VAL A 159 -2.19 -15.55 -10.37
C VAL A 159 -2.10 -14.03 -10.23
N ASP A 160 -3.22 -13.31 -10.41
CA ASP A 160 -3.23 -11.85 -10.51
C ASP A 160 -2.68 -11.18 -9.25
N ILE A 161 -2.88 -11.76 -8.06
CA ILE A 161 -2.32 -11.27 -6.79
C ILE A 161 -0.78 -11.11 -6.82
N HIS A 162 -0.08 -11.91 -7.63
CA HIS A 162 1.37 -11.82 -7.79
C HIS A 162 1.79 -10.78 -8.85
N LEU A 163 0.85 -10.32 -9.68
CA LEU A 163 1.07 -9.35 -10.74
C LEU A 163 0.67 -7.92 -10.30
N THR A 164 -0.41 -7.82 -9.52
CA THR A 164 -1.02 -6.55 -9.07
C THR A 164 -0.77 -6.26 -7.59
N GLY A 165 -0.36 -7.27 -6.81
CA GLY A 165 -0.04 -7.13 -5.40
C GLY A 165 1.45 -6.94 -5.12
N SER A 166 1.75 -6.53 -3.90
CA SER A 166 3.10 -6.57 -3.33
C SER A 166 3.29 -7.84 -2.47
N ILE A 167 4.55 -8.21 -2.21
CA ILE A 167 4.86 -9.37 -1.38
C ILE A 167 4.73 -8.98 0.10
N GLY A 168 3.76 -9.56 0.80
CA GLY A 168 3.59 -9.40 2.25
C GLY A 168 3.83 -10.67 3.08
N HIS A 169 3.79 -11.85 2.45
CA HIS A 169 3.93 -13.15 3.14
C HIS A 169 5.40 -13.47 3.44
N VAL A 170 6.02 -12.67 4.29
CA VAL A 170 7.42 -12.80 4.70
C VAL A 170 7.55 -12.62 6.21
N LEU A 171 8.50 -13.34 6.81
CA LEU A 171 8.94 -13.10 8.17
C LEU A 171 10.34 -12.48 8.09
N VAL A 172 10.46 -11.26 8.60
CA VAL A 172 11.75 -10.58 8.72
C VAL A 172 12.42 -10.95 10.04
N ASP A 173 13.74 -10.86 10.06
CA ASP A 173 14.54 -11.14 11.25
C ASP A 173 14.49 -9.95 12.22
N TYR A 174 13.43 -9.91 13.03
CA TYR A 174 13.23 -8.84 14.02
C TYR A 174 14.31 -8.84 15.11
N ASP A 175 14.80 -10.01 15.51
CA ASP A 175 15.85 -10.12 16.53
C ASP A 175 17.14 -9.45 16.05
N LYS A 176 17.51 -9.66 14.79
CA LYS A 176 18.64 -8.97 14.17
C LYS A 176 18.46 -7.45 14.16
N VAL A 177 17.27 -6.94 13.85
CA VAL A 177 17.00 -5.49 13.86
C VAL A 177 17.11 -4.92 15.27
N MET A 178 16.52 -5.60 16.26
CA MET A 178 16.52 -5.15 17.66
C MET A 178 17.91 -5.23 18.31
N ALA A 179 18.76 -6.18 17.90
CA ALA A 179 20.11 -6.33 18.42
C ALA A 179 21.16 -5.47 17.68
N GLY A 180 20.96 -5.23 16.38
CA GLY A 180 21.99 -4.66 15.50
C GLY A 180 21.93 -3.14 15.30
N GLY A 181 20.76 -2.52 15.47
CA GLY A 181 20.52 -1.13 15.04
C GLY A 181 20.31 -1.01 13.54
#